data_AF-A0A5C9BR23-F1
#
_entry.id   AF-A0A5C9BR23-F1
#
_cell.length_a   1.000
_cell.length_b   1.000
_cell.length_c   1.000
_cell.angle_alpha   90.00
_cell.angle_beta   90.00
_cell.angle_gamma   90.00
#
_symmetry.space_group_name_H-M   'P 1'
#
loop_
_entity.id
_entity.type
_entity.pdbx_description
1 polymer ?
#
loop_
_entity_poly.entity_id
_entity_poly.type
_entity_poly.pdbx_seq_one_letter_code
_entity_poly.pdbx_strand_id
1 'polypeptide(L)'
;MDTREQIEQAIKQMLDAGESISISAVAEKCDVSHSLIYNRYPDLKEKIKELKSGQKARQKTESDEALISTLLAKNKALQEKVKSETSGQAEEAFKSMLSHVQQVYSMYDQLLDDRNKLAERLGRGQ
;
A
#
# COMPACT_ATOMS: atom_id res chain seq x y z
N MET A 1 35.69 33.26 -22.12
CA MET A 1 34.79 32.36 -21.36
C MET A 1 35.67 31.67 -20.34
N ASP A 2 35.49 31.97 -19.07
CA ASP A 2 36.30 31.36 -18.03
C ASP A 2 35.83 29.91 -17.82
N THR A 3 36.78 28.98 -17.70
CA THR A 3 36.49 27.53 -17.56
C THR A 3 35.57 27.25 -16.36
N ARG A 4 35.63 28.12 -15.34
CA ARG A 4 34.75 28.11 -14.17
C ARG A 4 33.29 28.37 -14.52
N GLU A 5 33.02 29.38 -15.35
CA GLU A 5 31.66 29.77 -15.73
C GLU A 5 30.99 28.70 -16.59
N GLN A 6 31.77 28.03 -17.45
CA GLN A 6 31.29 26.89 -18.26
C GLN A 6 30.85 25.72 -17.37
N ILE A 7 31.64 25.39 -16.34
CA ILE A 7 31.29 24.33 -15.38
C ILE A 7 30.03 24.71 -14.58
N GLU A 8 29.93 25.95 -14.11
CA GLU A 8 28.74 26.42 -13.39
C GLU A 8 27.47 26.42 -14.25
N GLN A 9 27.57 26.80 -15.53
CA GLN A 9 26.45 26.71 -16.48
C GLN A 9 26.05 25.26 -16.75
N ALA A 10 27.01 24.36 -16.95
CA ALA A 10 26.71 22.94 -17.16
C ALA A 10 26.03 22.30 -15.95
N ILE A 11 26.46 22.64 -14.72
CA ILE A 11 25.81 22.18 -13.50
C ILE A 11 24.35 22.66 -13.44
N LYS A 12 24.08 23.93 -13.77
CA LYS A 12 22.70 24.47 -13.81
C LYS A 12 21.86 23.76 -14.86
N GLN A 13 22.39 23.58 -16.07
CA GLN A 13 21.67 22.88 -17.14
C GLN A 13 21.36 21.43 -16.79
N MET A 14 22.28 20.73 -16.12
CA MET A 14 22.03 19.36 -15.65
C MET A 14 21.00 19.31 -14.52
N LEU A 15 20.96 20.32 -13.66
CA LEU A 15 19.97 20.44 -12.61
C LEU A 15 18.57 20.70 -13.18
N ASP A 16 18.46 21.62 -14.14
CA ASP A 16 17.21 21.96 -14.82
C ASP A 16 16.69 20.80 -15.68
N ALA A 17 17.59 20.02 -16.30
CA ALA A 17 17.25 18.83 -17.06
C ALA A 17 16.92 17.60 -16.18
N GLY A 18 17.15 17.65 -14.87
CA GLY A 18 16.95 16.52 -13.97
C GLY A 18 17.94 15.37 -14.18
N GLU A 19 19.07 15.61 -14.85
CA GLU A 19 20.09 14.60 -15.14
C GLU A 19 20.93 14.27 -13.89
N SER A 20 21.57 13.10 -13.88
CA SER A 20 22.43 12.69 -12.77
C SER A 20 23.66 13.58 -12.67
N ILE A 21 23.70 14.41 -11.62
CA ILE A 21 24.85 15.29 -11.37
C ILE A 21 25.99 14.46 -10.79
N SER A 22 27.00 14.19 -11.62
CA SER A 22 28.25 13.56 -11.19
C SER A 22 29.44 14.32 -11.75
N ILE A 23 30.58 14.27 -11.06
CA ILE A 23 31.80 14.97 -11.49
C ILE A 23 32.22 14.52 -12.90
N SER A 24 32.06 13.22 -13.21
CA SER A 24 32.33 12.69 -14.55
C SER A 24 31.35 13.22 -15.60
N ALA A 25 30.06 13.27 -15.29
CA ALA A 25 29.06 13.76 -16.22
C ALA A 25 29.20 15.28 -16.49
N VAL A 26 29.55 16.07 -15.47
CA VAL A 26 29.84 17.50 -15.64
C VAL A 26 31.14 17.71 -16.44
N ALA A 27 32.16 16.87 -16.21
CA ALA A 27 33.41 16.89 -16.95
C ALA A 27 33.20 16.58 -18.44
N GLU A 28 32.43 15.53 -18.76
CA GLU A 28 32.04 15.17 -20.13
C GLU A 28 31.23 16.29 -20.79
N LYS A 29 30.30 16.92 -20.07
CA LYS A 29 29.43 17.98 -20.63
C LYS A 29 30.18 19.29 -20.92
N CYS A 30 31.29 19.55 -20.24
CA CYS A 30 32.14 20.73 -20.47
C CYS A 30 33.39 20.42 -21.30
N ASP A 31 33.60 19.16 -21.72
CA ASP A 31 34.83 18.68 -22.36
C ASP A 31 36.11 19.03 -21.56
N VAL A 32 36.03 18.94 -20.23
CA VAL A 32 37.15 19.23 -19.32
C VAL A 32 37.67 17.96 -18.67
N SER A 33 38.99 17.91 -18.44
CA SER A 33 39.57 16.78 -17.70
C SER A 33 39.04 16.71 -16.27
N HIS A 34 38.71 15.50 -15.84
CA HIS A 34 38.27 15.20 -14.46
C HIS A 34 39.26 15.75 -13.40
N SER A 35 40.55 15.70 -13.70
CA SER A 35 41.62 16.22 -12.83
C SER A 35 41.55 17.75 -12.65
N LEU A 36 41.01 18.47 -13.64
CA LEU A 36 40.89 19.92 -13.61
C LEU A 36 39.82 20.36 -12.60
N ILE A 37 38.71 19.63 -12.51
CA ILE A 37 37.67 19.84 -11.49
C ILE A 37 38.21 19.44 -10.10
N TYR A 38 38.95 18.34 -10.00
CA TYR A 38 39.49 17.87 -8.72
C TYR A 38 40.58 18.77 -8.12
N ASN A 39 41.50 19.28 -8.95
CA ASN A 39 42.68 20.01 -8.48
C ASN A 39 42.53 21.53 -8.55
N ARG A 40 41.83 22.06 -9.56
CA ARG A 40 41.77 23.51 -9.80
C ARG A 40 40.52 24.18 -9.22
N TYR A 41 39.45 23.42 -9.01
CA TYR A 41 38.18 23.93 -8.48
C TYR A 41 37.56 22.99 -7.42
N PRO A 42 38.22 22.82 -6.26
CA PRO A 42 37.72 21.97 -5.18
C PRO A 42 36.37 22.42 -4.60
N ASP A 43 36.06 23.71 -4.71
CA ASP A 43 34.77 24.35 -4.38
C ASP A 43 33.63 23.87 -5.29
N LEU A 44 33.88 23.68 -6.59
CA LEU A 44 32.91 23.06 -7.51
C LEU A 44 32.77 21.55 -7.26
N LYS A 45 33.89 20.90 -6.89
CA LYS A 45 33.98 19.68 -6.05
C LYS A 45 32.77 19.44 -5.16
N GLU A 46 32.76 20.21 -4.07
CA GLU A 46 31.84 20.03 -2.96
C GLU A 46 30.40 20.31 -3.39
N LYS A 47 30.20 21.35 -4.22
CA LYS A 47 28.88 21.72 -4.73
C LYS A 47 28.24 20.61 -5.56
N ILE A 48 29.00 19.96 -6.45
CA ILE A 48 28.50 18.81 -7.23
C ILE A 48 28.14 17.64 -6.29
N LYS A 49 28.93 17.40 -5.24
CA LYS A 49 28.70 16.32 -4.29
C LYS A 49 27.45 16.54 -3.44
N GLU A 50 27.22 17.77 -2.99
CA GLU A 50 26.01 18.17 -2.27
C GLU A 50 24.76 18.11 -3.15
N LEU A 51 24.84 18.57 -4.40
CA LEU A 51 23.72 18.47 -5.34
C LEU A 51 23.37 17.01 -5.64
N LYS A 52 24.38 16.14 -5.78
CA LYS A 52 24.20 14.70 -5.97
C LYS A 52 23.53 14.03 -4.76
N SER A 53 23.93 14.38 -3.54
CA SER A 53 23.32 13.82 -2.33
C SER A 53 21.87 14.30 -2.17
N GLY A 54 21.60 15.57 -2.49
CA GLY A 54 20.25 16.14 -2.52
C GLY A 54 19.33 15.47 -3.55
N GLN A 55 19.80 15.24 -4.79
CA GLN A 55 19.04 14.50 -5.81
C GLN A 55 18.70 13.07 -5.35
N LYS A 56 19.67 12.35 -4.77
CA LYS A 56 19.45 11.00 -4.26
C LYS A 56 18.44 10.96 -3.12
N ALA A 57 18.45 11.96 -2.24
CA ALA A 57 17.48 12.06 -1.15
C ALA A 57 16.06 12.30 -1.70
N ARG A 58 15.91 13.20 -2.69
CA ARG A 58 14.61 13.48 -3.33
C ARG A 58 14.04 12.28 -4.11
N GLN A 59 14.87 11.56 -4.87
CA GLN A 59 14.42 10.34 -5.54
C GLN A 59 13.95 9.26 -4.56
N LYS A 60 14.58 9.15 -3.39
CA LYS A 60 14.13 8.23 -2.34
C LYS A 60 12.77 8.65 -1.79
N THR A 61 12.57 9.94 -1.48
CA THR A 61 11.29 10.41 -0.96
C THR A 61 10.16 10.25 -1.97
N GLU A 62 10.39 10.51 -3.25
CA GLU A 62 9.39 10.29 -4.31
C GLU A 62 9.05 8.80 -4.49
N SER A 63 10.07 7.93 -4.44
CA SER A 63 9.89 6.47 -4.46
C SER A 63 9.12 5.98 -3.23
N ASP A 64 9.41 6.54 -2.06
CA ASP A 64 8.77 6.18 -0.79
C ASP A 64 7.32 6.66 -0.77
N GLU A 65 7.01 7.86 -1.27
CA GLU A 65 5.65 8.38 -1.41
C GLU A 65 4.80 7.51 -2.36
N ALA A 66 5.37 7.11 -3.50
CA ALA A 66 4.70 6.19 -4.44
C ALA A 66 4.42 4.84 -3.77
N LEU A 67 5.36 4.31 -2.98
CA LEU A 67 5.18 3.06 -2.25
C LEU A 67 4.12 3.19 -1.16
N ILE A 68 4.12 4.29 -0.40
CA ILE A 68 3.13 4.58 0.65
C ILE A 68 1.73 4.66 0.04
N SER A 69 1.55 5.38 -1.07
CA SER A 69 0.24 5.48 -1.74
C SER A 69 -0.29 4.11 -2.18
N THR A 70 0.60 3.26 -2.71
CA THR A 70 0.26 1.90 -3.15
C THR A 70 -0.11 1.01 -1.96
N LEU A 71 0.63 1.09 -0.85
CA LEU A 71 0.36 0.31 0.36
C LEU A 71 -0.92 0.75 1.06
N LEU A 72 -1.24 2.05 1.05
CA LEU A 72 -2.50 2.57 1.58
C LEU A 72 -3.69 2.08 0.76
N ALA A 73 -3.61 2.12 -0.56
CA ALA A 73 -4.65 1.60 -1.44
C ALA A 73 -4.90 0.09 -1.22
N LYS A 74 -3.82 -0.70 -1.09
CA LYS A 74 -3.91 -2.13 -0.76
C LYS A 74 -4.54 -2.38 0.61
N ASN A 75 -4.15 -1.62 1.63
CA ASN A 75 -4.72 -1.76 2.97
C ASN A 75 -6.21 -1.47 2.98
N LYS A 76 -6.64 -0.40 2.31
CA LYS A 76 -8.07 -0.06 2.21
C LYS A 76 -8.86 -1.18 1.54
N ALA A 77 -8.37 -1.71 0.42
CA ALA A 77 -9.02 -2.81 -0.29
C ALA A 77 -9.09 -4.09 0.56
N LEU A 78 -8.03 -4.41 1.32
CA LEU A 78 -8.03 -5.56 2.23
C LEU A 78 -9.01 -5.37 3.39
N GLN A 79 -9.09 -4.18 3.97
CA GLN A 79 -10.05 -3.88 5.03
C GLN A 79 -11.50 -4.01 4.55
N GLU A 80 -11.81 -3.57 3.34
CA GLU A 80 -13.14 -3.74 2.74
C GLU A 80 -13.48 -5.21 2.53
N LYS A 81 -12.54 -6.02 2.04
CA LYS A 81 -12.73 -7.48 1.89
C LYS A 81 -13.02 -8.16 3.23
N VAL A 82 -12.19 -7.90 4.24
CA VAL A 82 -12.38 -8.48 5.57
C VAL A 82 -13.74 -8.09 6.16
N LYS A 83 -14.17 -6.83 6.00
CA LYS A 83 -15.51 -6.40 6.43
C LYS A 83 -16.63 -7.14 5.69
N SER A 84 -16.52 -7.32 4.38
CA SER A 84 -17.53 -8.04 3.61
C SER A 84 -17.60 -9.53 3.97
N GLU A 85 -16.46 -10.18 4.17
CA GLU A 85 -16.38 -11.59 4.54
C GLU A 85 -16.92 -11.83 5.95
N THR A 86 -16.54 -10.99 6.91
CA THR A 86 -17.04 -11.08 8.30
C THR A 86 -18.54 -10.84 8.39
N SER A 87 -19.06 -9.86 7.64
CA SER A 87 -20.51 -9.62 7.56
C SER A 87 -21.25 -10.81 6.93
N GLY A 88 -20.73 -11.38 5.85
CA GLY A 88 -21.32 -12.55 5.20
C GLY A 88 -21.33 -13.78 6.10
N GLN A 89 -20.21 -14.06 6.78
CA GLN A 89 -20.09 -15.17 7.72
C GLN A 89 -21.05 -15.02 8.91
N ALA A 90 -21.23 -13.80 9.44
CA ALA A 90 -22.17 -13.55 10.52
C ALA A 90 -23.61 -13.79 10.09
N GLU A 91 -23.99 -13.37 8.87
CA GLU A 91 -25.34 -13.58 8.33
C GLU A 91 -25.62 -15.08 8.10
N GLU A 92 -24.63 -15.81 7.60
CA GLU A 92 -24.75 -17.24 7.32
C GLU A 92 -24.80 -18.08 8.62
N ALA A 93 -23.99 -17.71 9.62
CA ALA A 93 -24.08 -18.28 10.96
C ALA A 93 -25.44 -18.01 11.62
N PHE A 94 -25.99 -16.80 11.46
CA PHE A 94 -27.32 -16.46 11.97
C PHE A 94 -28.43 -17.28 11.29
N LYS A 95 -28.38 -17.42 9.96
CA LYS A 95 -29.35 -18.25 9.20
C LYS A 95 -29.30 -19.72 9.66
N SER A 96 -28.11 -20.27 9.85
CA SER A 96 -27.92 -21.63 10.36
C SER A 96 -28.53 -21.80 11.75
N MET A 97 -28.27 -20.86 12.66
CA MET A 97 -28.83 -20.88 14.01
C MET A 97 -30.37 -20.79 13.99
N LEU A 98 -30.93 -19.91 13.16
CA LEU A 98 -32.38 -19.77 13.02
C LEU A 98 -33.04 -21.05 12.50
N SER A 99 -32.42 -21.73 11.54
CA SER A 99 -32.89 -23.03 11.04
C SER A 99 -32.95 -24.08 12.16
N HIS A 100 -31.94 -24.14 13.02
CA HIS A 100 -31.94 -25.08 14.15
C HIS A 100 -33.04 -24.73 15.16
N VAL A 101 -33.27 -23.45 15.45
CA VAL A 101 -34.36 -23.02 16.33
C VAL A 101 -35.71 -23.43 15.76
N GLN A 102 -35.95 -23.23 14.46
CA GLN A 102 -37.18 -23.64 13.79
C GLN A 102 -37.38 -25.17 13.85
N GLN A 103 -36.32 -25.95 13.71
CA GLN A 103 -36.38 -27.41 13.86
C GLN A 103 -36.80 -27.81 15.28
N VAL A 104 -36.25 -27.18 16.32
CA VAL A 104 -36.62 -27.47 17.71
C VAL A 104 -38.10 -27.17 17.96
N TYR A 105 -38.61 -26.03 17.48
CA TYR A 105 -40.03 -25.72 17.59
C TYR A 105 -40.91 -26.71 16.84
N SER A 106 -40.53 -27.10 15.62
CA SER A 106 -41.26 -28.09 14.83
C SER A 106 -41.33 -29.45 15.54
N MET A 107 -40.23 -29.87 16.17
CA MET A 107 -40.19 -31.10 16.98
C MET A 107 -41.07 -31.00 18.22
N TYR A 108 -41.11 -29.83 18.87
CA TYR A 108 -41.98 -29.59 20.01
C TYR A 108 -43.46 -29.68 19.64
N ASP A 109 -43.85 -29.08 18.51
CA ASP A 109 -45.22 -29.16 17.99
C ASP A 109 -45.63 -30.61 17.67
N GLN A 110 -44.71 -31.40 17.09
CA GLN A 110 -44.92 -32.83 16.86
C GLN A 110 -45.13 -33.61 18.17
N LEU A 111 -44.30 -33.36 19.18
CA LEU A 111 -44.44 -33.98 20.51
C LEU A 111 -45.79 -33.63 21.16
N LEU A 112 -46.25 -32.39 21.02
CA LEU A 112 -47.56 -31.96 21.50
C LEU A 112 -48.70 -32.70 20.78
N ASP A 113 -48.62 -32.83 19.46
CA ASP A 113 -49.60 -33.55 18.66
C ASP A 113 -49.66 -35.04 19.04
N ASP A 114 -48.50 -35.69 19.18
CA ASP A 114 -48.42 -37.08 19.64
C ASP A 114 -49.00 -37.26 21.05
N ARG A 115 -48.71 -36.33 21.96
CA ARG A 115 -49.29 -36.32 23.32
C ARG A 115 -50.81 -36.19 23.28
N ASN A 116 -51.35 -35.34 22.41
CA ASN A 116 -52.80 -35.16 22.26
C ASN A 116 -53.47 -36.40 21.67
N LYS A 117 -52.88 -36.99 20.61
CA LYS A 117 -53.36 -38.26 20.02
C LYS A 117 -53.38 -39.40 21.04
N LEU A 118 -52.37 -39.50 21.90
CA LEU A 118 -52.33 -40.49 22.98
C LEU A 118 -53.45 -40.26 24.00
N ALA A 119 -53.68 -39.01 24.42
CA ALA A 119 -54.76 -38.67 25.34
C ALA A 119 -56.14 -39.04 24.79
N GLU A 120 -56.39 -38.78 23.51
CA GLU A 120 -57.65 -39.19 22.87
C GLU A 120 -57.85 -40.71 22.83
N ARG A 121 -56.78 -41.48 22.64
CA ARG A 121 -56.86 -42.95 22.60
C ARG A 121 -57.13 -43.53 23.99
N LEU A 122 -56.54 -42.94 25.03
CA LEU A 122 -56.76 -43.35 26.42
C LEU A 122 -58.15 -42.94 26.92
N GLY A 123 -58.64 -41.76 26.54
CA GLY A 123 -59.97 -41.26 26.93
C GLY A 123 -61.13 -42.00 26.27
N ARG A 124 -60.92 -42.65 25.12
CA ARG A 124 -61.91 -43.51 24.44
C ARG A 124 -61.97 -44.95 24.97
N GLY A 125 -61.11 -45.31 25.92
CA GLY A 125 -61.00 -46.65 26.51
C GLY A 125 -61.64 -46.81 27.90
N GLN A 126 -62.40 -45.80 28.38
CA GLN A 126 -63.22 -45.87 29.60
C GLN A 126 -64.71 -45.87 29.26
#